data_AF-A0A1M7JZV7-F1
#
_entry.id   AF-A0A1M7JZV7-F1
#
_cell.length_a   1.000
_cell.length_b   1.000
_cell.length_c   1.000
_cell.angle_alpha   90.00
_cell.angle_beta   90.00
_cell.angle_gamma   90.00
#
_symmetry.space_group_name_H-M   'P 1'
#
loop_
_entity.id
_entity.type
_entity.pdbx_description
1 polymer ?
#
loop_
_entity_poly.entity_id
_entity_poly.type
_entity_poly.pdbx_seq_one_letter_code
_entity_poly.pdbx_strand_id
1 'polypeptide(L)'
;MSQTIKEGFTQFSRRQQKGVSLVTDAVNQEESEQKFYSEWLERRQNRKRKLLYQELDLILRHKDKILATPRYANIDVHYALSGFVGFAKALTRKDLNFGSARVTINLRLASLLKIWEEEQFQVECGCGATAYIYRFGGSHGSGMSNASAFCPHCKQEIHNIKNRPPWRYYHIVTDAFTADAKRFVENFLDKWKVANEKYQENLKNENRNPRTQPVNMLRGDDAPCRIETLIQELKLKEVGSNAGEHS
;
A
#
# COMPACT_ATOMS: atom_id res chain seq x y z
N MET A 1 4.10 -13.69 -22.50
CA MET A 1 3.69 -13.17 -23.82
C MET A 1 2.50 -14.00 -24.28
N SER A 2 1.29 -13.44 -24.27
CA SER A 2 0.11 -14.11 -24.84
C SER A 2 0.24 -14.05 -26.36
N GLN A 3 0.50 -15.19 -27.01
CA GLN A 3 0.45 -15.27 -28.46
C GLN A 3 -1.03 -15.30 -28.88
N THR A 4 -1.53 -14.19 -29.39
CA THR A 4 -2.84 -14.15 -30.02
C THR A 4 -2.77 -14.91 -31.34
N ILE A 5 -3.16 -16.19 -31.33
CA ILE A 5 -3.21 -17.03 -32.53
C ILE A 5 -4.47 -16.62 -33.31
N LYS A 6 -4.28 -16.00 -34.49
CA LYS A 6 -5.39 -15.75 -35.44
C LYS A 6 -5.60 -17.01 -36.27
N GLU A 7 -6.61 -17.82 -35.93
CA GLU A 7 -7.03 -18.96 -36.73
C GLU A 7 -8.31 -18.67 -37.52
N GLY A 8 -8.42 -19.24 -38.73
CA GLY A 8 -9.65 -19.18 -39.52
C GLY A 8 -10.73 -20.15 -39.00
N PHE A 9 -12.01 -19.88 -39.30
CA PHE A 9 -13.16 -20.65 -38.78
C PHE A 9 -13.06 -22.16 -39.05
N THR A 10 -12.57 -22.57 -40.22
CA THR A 10 -12.40 -23.99 -40.58
C THR A 10 -11.32 -24.68 -39.73
N GLN A 11 -10.27 -23.96 -39.34
CA GLN A 11 -9.21 -24.48 -38.47
C GLN A 11 -9.71 -24.58 -37.02
N PHE A 12 -10.42 -23.55 -36.54
CA PHE A 12 -11.09 -23.55 -35.23
C PHE A 12 -12.04 -24.76 -35.08
N SER A 13 -12.89 -25.01 -36.09
CA SER A 13 -13.87 -26.10 -36.05
C SER A 13 -13.21 -27.49 -36.03
N ARG A 14 -12.16 -27.71 -36.83
CA ARG A 14 -11.38 -28.96 -36.80
C ARG A 14 -10.65 -29.16 -35.47
N ARG A 15 -10.20 -28.08 -34.83
CA ARG A 15 -9.50 -28.12 -33.53
C ARG A 15 -10.46 -28.45 -32.39
N GLN A 16 -11.64 -27.82 -32.37
CA GLN A 16 -12.73 -28.12 -31.44
C GLN A 16 -13.20 -29.58 -31.55
N GLN A 17 -13.39 -30.09 -32.77
CA GLN A 17 -13.74 -31.50 -33.00
C GLN A 17 -12.68 -32.50 -32.50
N LYS A 18 -11.40 -32.07 -32.42
CA LYS A 18 -10.30 -32.88 -31.90
C LYS A 18 -10.02 -32.68 -30.41
N GLY A 19 -10.80 -31.85 -29.71
CA GLY A 19 -10.63 -31.58 -28.28
C GLY A 19 -9.34 -30.83 -27.90
N VAL A 20 -8.67 -30.17 -28.85
CA VAL A 20 -7.38 -29.50 -28.61
C VAL A 20 -7.62 -28.05 -28.15
N SER A 21 -7.38 -27.75 -26.87
CA SER A 21 -7.51 -26.38 -26.34
C SER A 21 -6.40 -25.46 -26.86
N LEU A 22 -6.72 -24.19 -27.16
CA LEU A 22 -5.72 -23.15 -27.45
C LEU A 22 -4.97 -22.69 -26.20
N VAL A 23 -5.62 -22.84 -25.05
CA VAL A 23 -5.06 -22.50 -23.75
C VAL A 23 -4.69 -23.82 -23.10
N THR A 24 -3.38 -24.06 -22.97
CA THR A 24 -2.87 -25.25 -22.29
C THR A 24 -3.35 -25.26 -20.84
N ASP A 25 -3.55 -26.44 -20.26
CA ASP A 25 -3.93 -26.59 -18.85
C ASP A 25 -2.97 -25.84 -17.91
N ALA A 26 -1.69 -25.74 -18.28
CA ALA A 26 -0.68 -24.94 -17.56
C ALA A 26 -0.99 -23.44 -17.51
N VAL A 27 -1.52 -22.84 -18.58
CA VAL A 27 -1.91 -21.42 -18.62
C VAL A 27 -3.16 -21.19 -17.78
N ASN A 28 -4.14 -22.10 -17.87
CA ASN A 28 -5.34 -22.03 -17.01
C ASN A 28 -4.97 -22.19 -15.53
N GLN A 29 -4.03 -23.08 -15.21
CA GLN A 29 -3.53 -23.26 -13.87
C GLN A 29 -2.80 -21.99 -13.38
N GLU A 30 -1.92 -21.40 -14.18
CA GLU A 30 -1.23 -20.15 -13.83
C GLU A 30 -2.23 -19.00 -13.58
N GLU A 31 -3.23 -18.83 -14.45
CA GLU A 31 -4.28 -17.82 -14.26
C GLU A 31 -5.08 -18.06 -12.97
N SER A 32 -5.38 -19.31 -12.66
CA SER A 32 -6.09 -19.68 -11.43
C SER A 32 -5.26 -19.38 -10.17
N GLU A 33 -3.95 -19.66 -10.20
CA GLU A 33 -3.02 -19.38 -9.11
C GLU A 33 -2.84 -17.87 -8.91
N GLN A 34 -2.70 -17.11 -10.01
CA GLN A 34 -2.64 -15.65 -9.97
C GLN A 34 -3.92 -15.05 -9.39
N LYS A 35 -5.09 -15.56 -9.80
CA LYS A 35 -6.39 -15.12 -9.28
C LYS A 35 -6.49 -15.42 -7.78
N PHE A 36 -6.20 -16.65 -7.36
CA PHE A 36 -6.20 -17.02 -5.95
C PHE A 36 -5.29 -16.12 -5.11
N TYR A 37 -4.06 -15.87 -5.59
CA TYR A 37 -3.12 -14.99 -4.91
C TYR A 37 -3.62 -13.56 -4.80
N SER A 38 -4.24 -13.04 -5.87
CA SER A 38 -4.82 -11.69 -5.89
C SER A 38 -5.97 -11.54 -4.89
N GLU A 39 -6.88 -12.52 -4.83
CA GLU A 39 -8.00 -12.55 -3.88
C GLU A 39 -7.52 -12.64 -2.43
N TRP A 40 -6.51 -13.48 -2.18
CA TRP A 40 -5.90 -13.59 -0.85
C TRP A 40 -5.28 -12.27 -0.39
N LEU A 41 -4.54 -11.59 -1.29
CA LEU A 41 -3.96 -10.27 -1.02
C LEU A 41 -5.04 -9.23 -0.72
N GLU A 42 -6.12 -9.21 -1.50
CA GLU A 42 -7.24 -8.30 -1.30
C GLU A 42 -7.92 -8.53 0.05
N ARG A 43 -8.23 -9.79 0.40
CA ARG A 43 -8.79 -10.15 1.71
C ARG A 43 -7.89 -9.68 2.85
N ARG A 44 -6.58 -9.87 2.71
CA ARG A 44 -5.59 -9.40 3.70
C ARG A 44 -5.59 -7.87 3.84
N GLN A 45 -5.62 -7.12 2.74
CA GLN A 45 -5.65 -5.67 2.75
C GLN A 45 -6.96 -5.14 3.35
N ASN A 46 -8.10 -5.76 3.01
CA ASN A 46 -9.39 -5.41 3.58
C ASN A 46 -9.45 -5.61 5.09
N ARG A 47 -8.89 -6.72 5.61
CA ARG A 47 -8.76 -6.93 7.07
C ARG A 47 -7.95 -5.82 7.74
N LYS A 48 -6.79 -5.47 7.17
CA LYS A 48 -5.93 -4.41 7.69
C LYS A 48 -6.60 -3.04 7.64
N ARG A 49 -7.29 -2.73 6.55
CA ARG A 49 -8.05 -1.50 6.38
C ARG A 49 -9.16 -1.40 7.43
N LYS A 50 -9.94 -2.47 7.61
CA LYS A 50 -10.99 -2.53 8.63
C LYS A 50 -10.41 -2.27 10.02
N LEU A 51 -9.32 -2.95 10.37
CA LEU A 51 -8.65 -2.77 11.66
C LEU A 51 -8.16 -1.32 11.85
N LEU A 52 -7.54 -0.72 10.83
CA LEU A 52 -7.09 0.68 10.86
C LEU A 52 -8.25 1.63 11.18
N TYR A 53 -9.39 1.50 10.51
CA TYR A 53 -10.53 2.40 10.72
C TYR A 53 -11.27 2.13 12.04
N GLN A 54 -11.38 0.87 12.46
CA GLN A 54 -11.93 0.52 13.77
C GLN A 54 -11.15 1.21 14.90
N GLU A 55 -9.83 1.19 14.80
CA GLU A 55 -8.89 1.70 15.81
C GLU A 55 -8.36 3.10 15.47
N LEU A 56 -8.99 3.80 14.52
CA LEU A 56 -8.48 5.10 14.05
C LEU A 56 -8.42 6.13 15.18
N ASP A 57 -9.40 6.11 16.08
CA ASP A 57 -9.41 6.98 17.27
C ASP A 57 -8.15 6.78 18.13
N LEU A 58 -7.85 5.53 18.48
CA LEU A 58 -6.64 5.17 19.23
C LEU A 58 -5.37 5.64 18.52
N ILE A 59 -5.29 5.45 17.20
CA ILE A 59 -4.15 5.87 16.39
C ILE A 59 -3.99 7.40 16.44
N LEU A 60 -5.08 8.15 16.29
CA LEU A 60 -5.05 9.61 16.31
C LEU A 60 -4.69 10.18 17.69
N ARG A 61 -5.19 9.58 18.78
CA ARG A 61 -4.83 9.97 20.15
C ARG A 61 -3.34 9.78 20.46
N HIS A 62 -2.68 8.82 19.80
CA HIS A 62 -1.24 8.57 19.93
C HIS A 62 -0.41 9.06 18.74
N LYS A 63 -0.95 9.95 17.90
CA LYS A 63 -0.32 10.44 16.66
C LYS A 63 1.12 10.91 16.88
N ASP A 64 1.37 11.76 17.88
CA ASP A 64 2.70 12.34 18.10
C ASP A 64 3.73 11.28 18.45
N LYS A 65 3.35 10.28 19.26
CA LYS A 65 4.19 9.12 19.58
C LYS A 65 4.49 8.30 18.32
N ILE A 66 3.49 8.08 17.47
CA ILE A 66 3.65 7.34 16.21
C ILE A 66 4.63 8.06 15.29
N LEU A 67 4.49 9.38 15.14
CA LEU A 67 5.37 10.21 14.31
C LEU A 67 6.81 10.26 14.85
N ALA A 68 6.98 10.27 16.18
CA ALA A 68 8.29 10.28 16.82
C ALA A 68 9.00 8.91 16.82
N THR A 69 8.30 7.81 16.56
CA THR A 69 8.85 6.45 16.61
C THR A 69 9.07 5.89 15.20
N PRO A 70 10.32 5.77 14.69
CA PRO A 70 10.59 5.31 13.33
C PRO A 70 9.92 3.98 12.97
N ARG A 71 9.92 3.02 13.91
CA ARG A 71 9.28 1.72 13.76
C ARG A 71 7.78 1.81 13.45
N TYR A 72 7.06 2.77 14.03
CA TYR A 72 5.62 2.97 13.78
C TYR A 72 5.37 3.86 12.57
N ALA A 73 6.15 4.94 12.44
CA ALA A 73 6.07 5.86 11.32
C ALA A 73 6.18 5.15 9.97
N ASN A 74 7.02 4.12 9.88
CA ASN A 74 7.31 3.37 8.65
C ASN A 74 6.34 2.23 8.33
N ILE A 75 5.26 2.03 9.09
CA ILE A 75 4.26 0.98 8.80
C ILE A 75 3.60 1.25 7.44
N ASP A 76 3.53 0.21 6.59
CA ASP A 76 2.85 0.28 5.29
C ASP A 76 1.33 0.40 5.46
N VAL A 77 0.75 1.45 4.87
CA VAL A 77 -0.69 1.74 4.90
C VAL A 77 -1.24 2.09 3.51
N HIS A 78 -0.66 1.55 2.45
CA HIS A 78 -1.12 1.79 1.07
C HIS A 78 -2.58 1.41 0.81
N TYR A 79 -3.16 0.57 1.67
CA TYR A 79 -4.56 0.16 1.66
C TYR A 79 -5.52 1.13 2.37
N ALA A 80 -5.00 2.17 3.04
CA ALA A 80 -5.82 3.10 3.82
C ALA A 80 -6.61 4.06 2.93
N LEU A 81 -5.96 4.60 1.89
CA LEU A 81 -6.57 5.52 0.93
C LEU A 81 -6.97 4.77 -0.35
N SER A 82 -8.08 5.20 -0.96
CA SER A 82 -8.54 4.70 -2.25
C SER A 82 -8.94 5.84 -3.18
N GLY A 83 -8.40 5.82 -4.40
CA GLY A 83 -8.82 6.69 -5.51
C GLY A 83 -9.88 6.04 -6.40
N PHE A 84 -10.48 6.79 -7.32
CA PHE A 84 -11.25 6.21 -8.44
C PHE A 84 -10.34 5.52 -9.48
N VAL A 85 -10.94 4.62 -10.25
CA VAL A 85 -10.40 3.67 -11.23
C VAL A 85 -9.04 4.06 -11.84
N GLY A 86 -8.03 3.19 -11.69
CA GLY A 86 -6.70 3.30 -12.29
C GLY A 86 -5.65 4.03 -11.44
N PHE A 87 -6.02 5.12 -10.76
CA PHE A 87 -5.05 6.00 -10.07
C PHE A 87 -4.77 5.62 -8.62
N ALA A 88 -5.67 4.92 -7.94
CA ALA A 88 -5.56 4.59 -6.52
C ALA A 88 -4.28 3.83 -6.15
N LYS A 89 -3.93 2.80 -6.93
CA LYS A 89 -2.73 1.98 -6.68
C LYS A 89 -1.46 2.78 -6.95
N ALA A 90 -1.45 3.64 -7.96
CA ALA A 90 -0.30 4.47 -8.32
C ALA A 90 -0.02 5.58 -7.28
N LEU A 91 -1.06 6.01 -6.55
CA LEU A 91 -0.97 7.07 -5.54
C LEU A 91 -0.36 6.62 -4.22
N THR A 92 -0.56 5.36 -3.84
CA THR A 92 -0.16 4.87 -2.51
C THR A 92 0.87 3.74 -2.57
N ARG A 93 1.23 3.30 -3.78
CA ARG A 93 2.22 2.27 -4.02
C ARG A 93 2.95 2.51 -5.34
N LYS A 94 4.28 2.34 -5.32
CA LYS A 94 5.12 2.40 -6.51
C LYS A 94 6.11 1.24 -6.48
N ASP A 95 6.16 0.50 -7.58
CA ASP A 95 7.18 -0.51 -7.78
C ASP A 95 8.33 0.13 -8.58
N LEU A 96 9.55 0.01 -8.08
CA LEU A 96 10.78 0.44 -8.72
C LEU A 96 11.61 -0.78 -9.09
N ASN A 97 12.24 -0.74 -10.25
CA ASN A 97 13.17 -1.79 -10.69
C ASN A 97 14.61 -1.28 -10.52
N PHE A 98 15.43 -2.02 -9.77
CA PHE A 98 16.85 -1.76 -9.57
C PHE A 98 17.64 -2.96 -10.10
N GLY A 99 18.04 -2.93 -11.37
CA GLY A 99 18.67 -4.08 -12.03
C GLY A 99 17.73 -5.29 -12.05
N SER A 100 18.16 -6.41 -11.46
CA SER A 100 17.33 -7.62 -11.30
C SER A 100 16.37 -7.59 -10.10
N ALA A 101 16.37 -6.50 -9.32
CA ALA A 101 15.55 -6.35 -8.13
C ALA A 101 14.27 -5.57 -8.43
N ARG A 102 13.15 -6.02 -7.86
CA ARG A 102 11.93 -5.21 -7.78
C ARG A 102 11.72 -4.78 -6.34
N VAL A 103 11.65 -3.47 -6.13
CA VAL A 103 11.45 -2.85 -4.82
C VAL A 103 10.09 -2.16 -4.81
N THR A 104 9.28 -2.44 -3.80
CA THR A 104 7.96 -1.82 -3.65
C THR A 104 8.01 -0.77 -2.54
N ILE A 105 7.65 0.46 -2.88
CA ILE A 105 7.47 1.57 -1.95
C ILE A 105 5.97 1.75 -1.72
N ASN A 106 5.55 1.74 -0.45
CA ASN A 106 4.17 1.93 -0.03
C ASN A 106 4.05 3.23 0.77
N LEU A 107 2.86 3.83 0.77
CA LEU A 107 2.51 4.94 1.65
C LEU A 107 2.72 4.52 3.10
N ARG A 108 3.43 5.38 3.85
CA ARG A 108 3.76 5.14 5.26
C ARG A 108 2.72 5.74 6.19
N LEU A 109 2.56 5.16 7.38
CA LEU A 109 1.61 5.62 8.39
C LEU A 109 1.84 7.09 8.78
N ALA A 110 3.10 7.49 8.94
CA ALA A 110 3.41 8.90 9.24
C ALA A 110 2.89 9.86 8.16
N SER A 111 3.04 9.51 6.89
CA SER A 111 2.56 10.34 5.79
C SER A 111 1.05 10.35 5.67
N LEU A 112 0.38 9.21 5.94
CA LEU A 112 -1.08 9.17 6.04
C LEU A 112 -1.61 10.11 7.12
N LEU A 113 -0.99 10.11 8.31
CA LEU A 113 -1.40 10.98 9.42
C LEU A 113 -1.24 12.45 9.06
N LYS A 114 -0.16 12.83 8.37
CA LYS A 114 0.04 14.18 7.86
C LYS A 114 -0.95 14.57 6.76
N ILE A 115 -1.23 13.66 5.83
CA ILE A 115 -2.28 13.88 4.81
C ILE A 115 -3.63 14.19 5.47
N TRP A 116 -3.94 13.51 6.58
CA TRP A 116 -5.17 13.75 7.34
C TRP A 116 -5.18 15.04 8.16
N GLU A 117 -4.05 15.71 8.35
CA GLU A 117 -3.99 17.06 8.94
C GLU A 117 -4.39 18.14 7.95
N GLU A 118 -4.31 17.86 6.64
CA GLU A 118 -4.73 18.80 5.60
C GLU A 118 -6.25 19.00 5.62
N GLU A 119 -6.70 20.26 5.58
CA GLU A 119 -8.13 20.62 5.56
C GLU A 119 -8.89 19.89 4.44
N GLN A 120 -8.22 19.68 3.30
CA GLN A 120 -8.74 18.94 2.16
C GLN A 120 -9.19 17.52 2.53
N PHE A 121 -8.60 16.91 3.54
CA PHE A 121 -8.90 15.55 4.03
C PHE A 121 -9.76 15.52 5.30
N GLN A 122 -10.17 16.68 5.83
CA GLN A 122 -11.01 16.76 7.02
C GLN A 122 -12.42 17.24 6.67
N VAL A 123 -13.43 16.60 7.24
CA VAL A 123 -14.82 17.03 7.18
C VAL A 123 -15.44 16.95 8.56
N GLU A 124 -16.33 17.87 8.87
CA GLU A 124 -17.09 17.81 10.12
C GLU A 124 -18.10 16.67 10.06
N CYS A 125 -18.16 15.86 11.11
CA CYS A 125 -19.19 14.84 11.28
C CYS A 125 -20.38 15.41 12.05
N GLY A 126 -21.58 14.90 11.80
CA GLY A 126 -22.79 15.28 12.54
C GLY A 126 -22.72 15.03 14.05
N CYS A 127 -21.74 14.26 14.55
CA CYS A 127 -21.48 14.10 15.98
C CYS A 127 -20.56 15.20 16.58
N GLY A 128 -20.14 16.19 15.79
CA GLY A 128 -19.24 17.28 16.20
C GLY A 128 -17.74 16.95 16.12
N ALA A 129 -17.37 15.70 15.81
CA ALA A 129 -15.98 15.30 15.65
C ALA A 129 -15.51 15.42 14.19
N THR A 130 -14.19 15.50 13.98
CA THR A 130 -13.59 15.46 12.64
C THR A 130 -13.63 14.05 12.06
N ALA A 131 -14.11 13.93 10.82
CA ALA A 131 -14.03 12.74 10.01
C ALA A 131 -12.98 12.91 8.89
N TYR A 132 -12.32 11.81 8.55
CA TYR A 132 -11.15 11.83 7.67
C TYR A 132 -11.45 11.17 6.34
N ILE A 133 -11.11 11.86 5.24
CA ILE A 133 -11.31 11.37 3.88
C ILE A 133 -10.40 10.16 3.66
N TYR A 134 -11.02 9.04 3.27
CA TYR A 134 -10.31 7.81 2.93
C TYR A 134 -10.51 7.39 1.48
N ARG A 135 -11.55 7.91 0.82
CA ARG A 135 -11.86 7.64 -0.57
C ARG A 135 -12.15 8.94 -1.28
N PHE A 136 -11.55 9.13 -2.45
CA PHE A 136 -11.82 10.30 -3.27
C PHE A 136 -11.75 9.93 -4.75
N GLY A 137 -12.53 10.62 -5.56
CA GLY A 137 -12.63 10.37 -6.98
C GLY A 137 -13.25 11.55 -7.70
N GLY A 138 -13.07 11.59 -9.01
CA GLY A 138 -13.60 12.69 -9.80
C GLY A 138 -12.98 12.75 -11.19
N SER A 139 -13.53 13.65 -11.99
CA SER A 139 -13.00 13.97 -13.32
C SER A 139 -12.24 15.29 -13.26
N HIS A 140 -11.00 15.27 -13.72
CA HIS A 140 -10.19 16.49 -13.87
C HIS A 140 -10.83 17.47 -14.86
N GLY A 141 -11.44 16.95 -15.94
CA GLY A 141 -12.00 17.78 -17.01
C GLY A 141 -13.37 18.40 -16.68
N SER A 142 -14.19 17.76 -15.84
CA SER A 142 -15.52 18.28 -15.49
C SER A 142 -15.62 18.87 -14.08
N GLY A 143 -14.55 18.82 -13.29
CA GLY A 143 -14.54 19.31 -11.90
C GLY A 143 -15.41 18.50 -10.92
N MET A 144 -16.14 17.47 -11.40
CA MET A 144 -16.95 16.62 -10.55
C MET A 144 -16.07 15.86 -9.56
N SER A 145 -16.39 15.99 -8.29
CA SER A 145 -15.70 15.31 -7.19
C SER A 145 -16.69 14.51 -6.34
N ASN A 146 -16.32 13.30 -5.96
CA ASN A 146 -17.00 12.53 -4.94
C ASN A 146 -15.96 11.93 -3.98
N ALA A 147 -16.11 12.22 -2.69
CA ALA A 147 -15.29 11.65 -1.65
C ALA A 147 -16.13 10.99 -0.54
N SER A 148 -15.49 10.11 0.21
CA SER A 148 -16.03 9.51 1.42
C SER A 148 -15.04 9.66 2.58
N ALA A 149 -15.59 9.95 3.75
CA ALA A 149 -14.86 10.11 4.99
C ALA A 149 -15.34 9.10 6.03
N PHE A 150 -14.49 8.83 7.02
CA PHE A 150 -14.82 7.99 8.16
C PHE A 150 -14.63 8.80 9.45
N CYS A 151 -15.65 8.80 10.31
CA CYS A 151 -15.57 9.42 11.62
C CYS A 151 -15.00 8.43 12.66
N PRO A 152 -13.83 8.69 13.26
CA PRO A 152 -13.25 7.82 14.28
C PRO A 152 -14.08 7.77 15.57
N HIS A 153 -14.89 8.80 15.85
CA HIS A 153 -15.69 8.92 17.06
C HIS A 153 -16.98 8.08 16.98
N CYS A 154 -17.90 8.43 16.08
CA CYS A 154 -19.18 7.71 15.94
C CYS A 154 -19.12 6.48 15.00
N LYS A 155 -17.95 6.21 14.38
CA LYS A 155 -17.72 5.10 13.45
C LYS A 155 -18.60 5.11 12.19
N GLN A 156 -19.19 6.26 11.86
CA GLN A 156 -20.02 6.43 10.66
C GLN A 156 -19.18 6.82 9.45
N GLU A 157 -19.60 6.34 8.28
CA GLU A 157 -19.09 6.77 6.99
C GLU A 157 -19.94 7.91 6.42
N ILE A 158 -19.28 8.95 5.94
CA ILE A 158 -19.89 10.07 5.25
C ILE A 158 -19.60 9.89 3.77
N HIS A 159 -20.64 9.81 2.95
CA HIS A 159 -20.53 9.60 1.50
C HIS A 159 -20.93 10.86 0.73
N ASN A 160 -20.61 10.89 -0.56
CA ASN A 160 -21.03 11.95 -1.47
C ASN A 160 -20.55 13.35 -1.06
N ILE A 161 -19.34 13.43 -0.51
CA ILE A 161 -18.69 14.70 -0.20
C ILE A 161 -18.28 15.35 -1.54
N LYS A 162 -18.93 16.48 -1.86
CA LYS A 162 -18.75 17.23 -3.10
C LYS A 162 -17.99 18.54 -2.83
N ASN A 163 -17.77 19.32 -3.89
CA ASN A 163 -17.17 20.67 -3.83
C ASN A 163 -15.70 20.72 -3.38
N ARG A 164 -14.96 19.63 -3.61
CA ARG A 164 -13.53 19.55 -3.30
C ARG A 164 -12.77 19.10 -4.55
N PRO A 165 -11.88 19.92 -5.13
CA PRO A 165 -11.29 19.60 -6.42
C PRO A 165 -10.51 18.26 -6.36
N PRO A 166 -10.77 17.31 -7.28
CA PRO A 166 -10.16 15.98 -7.23
C PRO A 166 -8.63 16.03 -7.35
N TRP A 167 -8.10 16.98 -8.11
CA TRP A 167 -6.67 17.21 -8.27
C TRP A 167 -5.98 17.57 -6.95
N ARG A 168 -6.64 18.32 -6.05
CA ARG A 168 -6.02 18.73 -4.78
C ARG A 168 -5.75 17.54 -3.87
N TYR A 169 -6.66 16.55 -3.83
CA TYR A 169 -6.40 15.28 -3.15
C TYR A 169 -5.22 14.54 -3.76
N TYR A 170 -5.16 14.49 -5.09
CA TYR A 170 -4.09 13.82 -5.82
C TYR A 170 -2.72 14.44 -5.50
N HIS A 171 -2.61 15.76 -5.55
CA HIS A 171 -1.36 16.47 -5.28
C HIS A 171 -0.88 16.24 -3.84
N ILE A 172 -1.73 16.43 -2.84
CA ILE A 172 -1.38 16.21 -1.43
C ILE A 172 -0.86 14.79 -1.20
N VAL A 173 -1.54 13.77 -1.73
CA VAL A 173 -1.13 12.37 -1.57
C VAL A 173 0.17 12.09 -2.32
N THR A 174 0.30 12.60 -3.55
CA THR A 174 1.48 12.38 -4.39
C THR A 174 2.71 13.06 -3.82
N ASP A 175 2.58 14.27 -3.28
CA ASP A 175 3.69 15.02 -2.68
C ASP A 175 4.20 14.31 -1.42
N ALA A 176 3.28 13.90 -0.54
CA ALA A 176 3.62 13.11 0.65
C ALA A 176 4.27 11.77 0.29
N PHE A 177 3.71 11.05 -0.68
CA PHE A 177 4.26 9.78 -1.14
C PHE A 177 5.61 9.94 -1.86
N THR A 178 5.81 11.02 -2.61
CA THR A 178 7.08 11.33 -3.28
C THR A 178 8.16 11.65 -2.25
N ALA A 179 7.83 12.37 -1.18
CA ALA A 179 8.76 12.62 -0.08
C ALA A 179 9.18 11.32 0.63
N ASP A 180 8.26 10.37 0.83
CA ASP A 180 8.59 9.04 1.36
C ASP A 180 9.46 8.23 0.40
N ALA A 181 9.11 8.25 -0.89
CA ALA A 181 9.87 7.55 -1.91
C ALA A 181 11.29 8.10 -2.02
N LYS A 182 11.48 9.42 -1.97
CA LYS A 182 12.80 10.06 -2.00
C LYS A 182 13.67 9.62 -0.82
N ARG A 183 13.13 9.71 0.42
CA ARG A 183 13.84 9.27 1.64
C ARG A 183 14.18 7.78 1.60
N PHE A 184 13.27 6.95 1.11
CA PHE A 184 13.53 5.53 0.93
C PHE A 184 14.64 5.28 -0.09
N VAL A 185 14.57 5.93 -1.27
CA VAL A 185 15.54 5.73 -2.35
C VAL A 185 16.94 6.19 -1.93
N GLU A 186 17.07 7.33 -1.24
CA GLU A 186 18.37 7.80 -0.72
C GLU A 186 19.00 6.75 0.21
N ASN A 187 18.26 6.30 1.23
CA ASN A 187 18.73 5.27 2.16
C ASN A 187 18.98 3.90 1.47
N PHE A 188 18.15 3.54 0.48
CA PHE A 188 18.25 2.28 -0.23
C PHE A 188 19.44 2.27 -1.19
N LEU A 189 19.70 3.36 -1.91
CA LEU A 189 20.80 3.46 -2.87
C LEU A 189 22.16 3.29 -2.19
N ASP A 190 22.34 3.88 -1.01
CA ASP A 190 23.59 3.75 -0.26
C ASP A 190 23.82 2.31 0.19
N LYS A 191 22.79 1.67 0.73
CA LYS A 191 22.86 0.24 1.10
C LYS A 191 23.04 -0.65 -0.13
N TRP A 192 22.37 -0.36 -1.24
CA TRP A 192 22.45 -1.10 -2.50
C TRP A 192 23.86 -1.04 -3.08
N LYS A 193 24.51 0.14 -3.10
CA LYS A 193 25.89 0.28 -3.58
C LYS A 193 26.84 -0.61 -2.80
N VAL A 194 26.79 -0.55 -1.46
CA VAL A 194 27.63 -1.37 -0.58
C VAL A 194 27.35 -2.87 -0.78
N ALA A 195 26.09 -3.27 -0.87
CA ALA A 195 25.71 -4.67 -1.09
C ALA A 195 26.15 -5.18 -2.48
N ASN A 196 26.03 -4.33 -3.50
CA ASN A 196 26.41 -4.67 -4.86
C ASN A 196 27.94 -4.74 -5.01
N GLU A 197 28.71 -3.86 -4.38
CA GLU A 197 30.17 -3.94 -4.33
C GLU A 197 30.64 -5.25 -3.72
N LYS A 198 30.11 -5.62 -2.54
CA LYS A 198 30.39 -6.93 -1.90
C LYS A 198 30.01 -8.11 -2.77
N TYR A 199 28.86 -8.03 -3.45
CA TYR A 199 28.41 -9.07 -4.37
C TYR A 199 29.36 -9.22 -5.57
N GLN A 200 29.81 -8.12 -6.16
CA GLN A 200 30.77 -8.13 -7.27
C GLN A 200 32.16 -8.63 -6.83
N GLU A 201 32.58 -8.32 -5.61
CA GLU A 201 33.81 -8.86 -5.02
C GLU A 201 33.72 -10.38 -4.83
N ASN A 202 32.61 -10.88 -4.27
CA ASN A 202 32.36 -12.31 -4.11
C ASN A 202 32.31 -13.06 -5.45
N LEU A 203 31.74 -12.44 -6.49
CA LEU A 203 31.73 -12.99 -7.85
C LEU A 203 33.12 -13.13 -8.47
N LYS A 204 34.06 -12.26 -8.10
CA LYS A 204 35.45 -12.33 -8.58
C LYS A 204 36.27 -13.35 -7.81
N ASN A 205 36.00 -13.53 -6.53
CA ASN A 205 36.78 -14.38 -5.63
C ASN A 205 36.30 -15.84 -5.61
N GLU A 206 35.03 -16.10 -5.92
CA GLU A 206 34.49 -17.46 -6.01
C GLU A 206 33.95 -17.69 -7.44
N ASN A 207 34.44 -18.71 -8.14
CA ASN A 207 33.87 -19.27 -9.37
C ASN A 207 32.48 -19.93 -9.10
N ARG A 208 31.65 -19.32 -8.25
CA ARG A 208 30.37 -19.83 -7.79
C ARG A 208 29.24 -18.99 -8.37
N ASN A 209 28.29 -19.72 -8.95
CA ASN A 209 27.03 -19.19 -9.42
C ASN A 209 26.25 -18.59 -8.23
N PRO A 210 26.05 -17.28 -8.15
CA PRO A 210 25.62 -16.64 -6.92
C PRO A 210 24.10 -16.81 -6.74
N ARG A 211 23.69 -17.71 -5.84
CA ARG A 211 22.28 -17.85 -5.44
C ARG A 211 21.79 -16.68 -4.57
N THR A 212 22.68 -15.81 -4.09
CA THR A 212 22.38 -14.70 -3.18
C THR A 212 22.44 -13.37 -3.92
N GLN A 213 21.31 -12.93 -4.46
CA GLN A 213 21.18 -11.61 -5.07
C GLN A 213 21.41 -10.48 -4.04
N PRO A 214 21.93 -9.30 -4.46
CA PRO A 214 22.21 -8.16 -3.57
C PRO A 214 21.01 -7.73 -2.72
N VAL A 215 19.78 -7.90 -3.23
CA VAL A 215 18.52 -7.61 -2.53
C VAL A 215 18.40 -8.32 -1.19
N ASN A 216 18.88 -9.57 -1.11
CA ASN A 216 18.74 -10.37 0.10
C ASN A 216 19.64 -9.86 1.24
N MET A 217 20.64 -9.04 0.91
CA MET A 217 21.55 -8.36 1.86
C MET A 217 20.97 -7.02 2.35
N LEU A 218 19.87 -6.54 1.75
CA LEU A 218 19.21 -5.28 2.08
C LEU A 218 18.04 -5.52 3.02
N ARG A 219 18.33 -6.01 4.23
CA ARG A 219 17.35 -5.95 5.32
C ARG A 219 17.50 -4.60 6.02
N GLY A 220 16.39 -3.88 6.19
CA GLY A 220 16.38 -2.67 7.01
C GLY A 220 16.76 -3.01 8.46
N ASP A 221 17.40 -2.06 9.16
CA ASP A 221 17.92 -2.27 10.51
C ASP A 221 16.80 -2.39 11.57
N ASP A 222 15.57 -2.00 11.22
CA ASP A 222 14.40 -2.09 12.10
C ASP A 222 13.58 -3.35 11.83
N ALA A 223 13.16 -4.03 12.92
CA ALA A 223 12.20 -5.12 12.83
C ALA A 223 10.89 -4.63 12.19
N PRO A 224 10.35 -5.31 11.16
CA PRO A 224 9.17 -4.85 10.45
C PRO A 224 7.97 -4.82 11.39
N CYS A 225 7.46 -3.61 11.68
CA CYS A 225 6.22 -3.43 12.44
C CYS A 225 5.01 -3.48 11.50
N ARG A 226 3.90 -4.04 11.98
CA ARG A 226 2.63 -4.09 11.26
C ARG A 226 1.56 -3.35 12.06
N ILE A 227 0.49 -2.94 11.39
CA ILE A 227 -0.62 -2.19 12.02
C ILE A 227 -1.23 -2.96 13.20
N GLU A 228 -1.30 -4.29 13.10
CA GLU A 228 -1.79 -5.18 14.15
C GLU A 228 -0.94 -5.05 15.43
N THR A 229 0.39 -5.05 15.27
CA THR A 229 1.34 -4.92 16.38
C THR A 229 1.29 -3.54 16.99
N LEU A 230 1.21 -2.47 16.19
CA LEU A 230 1.05 -1.10 16.69
C LEU A 230 -0.20 -1.00 17.57
N ILE A 231 -1.35 -1.47 17.08
CA ILE A 231 -2.61 -1.38 17.82
C ILE A 231 -2.54 -2.13 19.14
N GLN A 232 -1.96 -3.33 19.14
CA GLN A 232 -1.76 -4.10 20.37
C GLN A 232 -0.88 -3.34 21.38
N GLU A 233 0.25 -2.80 20.93
CA GLU A 233 1.18 -2.05 21.78
C GLU A 233 0.55 -0.76 22.33
N LEU A 234 -0.28 -0.06 21.53
CA LEU A 234 -1.01 1.12 21.98
C LEU A 234 -2.07 0.77 23.04
N LYS A 235 -2.88 -0.28 22.82
CA LYS A 235 -3.89 -0.74 23.79
C LYS A 235 -3.26 -1.14 25.13
N LEU A 236 -2.17 -1.89 25.11
CA LEU A 236 -1.44 -2.26 26.32
C LEU A 236 -0.93 -1.03 27.09
N LYS A 237 -0.51 0.01 26.38
CA LYS A 237 -0.09 1.26 27.01
C LYS A 237 -1.24 1.98 27.71
N GLU A 238 -2.43 2.03 27.11
CA GLU A 238 -3.60 2.66 27.74
C GLU A 238 -4.05 1.91 28.99
N VAL A 239 -4.06 0.57 28.94
CA VAL A 239 -4.36 -0.27 30.12
C VAL A 239 -3.33 -0.04 31.23
N GLY A 240 -2.03 0.01 30.89
CA GLY A 240 -0.97 0.26 31.86
C GLY A 240 -0.97 1.68 32.44
N SER A 241 -1.41 2.68 31.67
CA SER A 241 -1.53 4.07 32.15
C SER A 241 -2.71 4.20 33.13
N ASN A 242 -3.84 3.55 32.85
CA ASN A 242 -5.02 3.55 33.73
C ASN A 242 -4.79 2.77 35.04
N ALA A 243 -3.89 1.78 35.05
CA ALA A 243 -3.53 1.05 36.27
C ALA A 243 -2.63 1.87 37.22
N GLY A 244 -1.85 2.82 36.67
CA GLY A 244 -0.99 3.71 37.45
C GLY A 244 -1.70 4.91 38.08
N GLU A 245 -2.91 5.27 37.63
CA GLU A 245 -3.73 6.35 38.20
C GLU A 245 -4.64 5.91 39.36
N HIS A 246 -4.68 4.61 39.65
CA HIS A 246 -5.41 4.02 40.79
C HIS A 246 -4.49 3.41 41.86
N SER A 247 -3.19 3.75 41.84
CA SER A 247 -2.20 3.36 42.85
C SER A 247 -1.77 4.54 43.71
#